data_AF-A0A953ZA31-F1
#
_entry.id   AF-A0A953ZA31-F1
#
_cell.length_a   1.000
_cell.length_b   1.000
_cell.length_c   1.000
_cell.angle_alpha   90.00
_cell.angle_beta   90.00
_cell.angle_gamma   90.00
#
_symmetry.space_group_name_H-M   'P 1'
#
loop_
_entity.id
_entity.type
_entity.pdbx_description
1 polymer ?
#
loop_
_entity_poly.entity_id
_entity_poly.type
_entity_poly.pdbx_seq_one_letter_code
_entity_poly.pdbx_strand_id
1 'polypeptide(L)' 'MAFELPALPWEKNALEPHITAETLDYHYGKHHNAYVTNLNAMTEGKPEGDKSLEDLIKTAEGGLFNNAAQVWNHTF' A
#
# COMPACT_ATOMS: atom_id res chain seq x y z
N MET A 1 -7.18 0.42 13.56
CA MET A 1 -6.61 1.72 13.08
C MET A 1 -6.59 1.72 11.55
N ALA A 2 -6.63 2.87 10.88
CA ALA A 2 -6.56 2.88 9.41
C ALA A 2 -5.11 2.72 8.93
N PHE A 3 -4.90 1.95 7.86
CA PHE A 3 -3.63 1.89 7.15
C PHE A 3 -3.42 3.19 6.36
N GLU A 4 -2.19 3.67 6.30
CA GLU A 4 -1.83 4.91 5.62
C GLU A 4 -0.88 4.65 4.45
N LEU A 5 -0.94 5.52 3.43
CA LEU A 5 0.06 5.55 2.38
C LEU A 5 1.29 6.32 2.91
N PRO A 6 2.42 5.66 3.17
CA PRO A 6 3.61 6.34 3.69
C PRO A 6 4.12 7.37 2.67
N ALA A 7 4.53 8.53 3.15
CA ALA A 7 5.13 9.54 2.27
C ALA A 7 6.40 9.00 1.62
N LEU A 8 6.63 9.35 0.35
CA LEU A 8 7.89 9.07 -0.31
C LEU A 8 9.04 9.73 0.46
N PRO A 9 10.17 9.04 0.69
CA PRO A 9 11.31 9.60 1.43
C PRO A 9 12.17 10.54 0.58
N TRP A 10 11.75 10.84 -0.65
CA TRP A 10 12.44 11.66 -1.64
C TRP A 10 11.44 12.36 -2.57
N GLU A 11 11.92 13.35 -3.33
CA GLU A 11 11.14 14.08 -4.33
C GLU A 11 10.78 13.19 -5.53
N LYS A 12 9.62 13.41 -6.16
CA LYS A 12 9.09 12.54 -7.22
C LYS A 12 9.99 12.35 -8.44
N ASN A 13 10.94 13.24 -8.69
CA ASN A 13 11.88 13.13 -9.80
C ASN A 13 13.28 12.63 -9.37
N ALA A 14 13.48 12.28 -8.09
CA ALA A 14 14.78 11.90 -7.56
C ALA A 14 15.36 10.60 -8.17
N LEU A 15 14.53 9.80 -8.83
CA LEU A 15 14.91 8.52 -9.44
C LEU A 15 15.14 8.61 -10.96
N GLU A 16 15.04 9.80 -11.56
CA GLU A 16 15.26 9.98 -12.98
C GLU A 16 16.74 9.77 -13.38
N PRO A 17 17.03 9.25 -14.58
CA PRO A 17 16.09 8.85 -15.65
C PRO A 17 15.59 7.40 -15.52
N HIS A 18 15.93 6.69 -14.43
CA HIS A 18 15.66 5.26 -14.28
C HIS A 18 14.19 4.97 -13.98
N ILE A 19 13.58 5.83 -13.17
CA ILE A 19 12.13 5.86 -12.91
C ILE A 19 11.69 7.32 -13.05
N THR A 20 10.71 7.56 -13.92
CA THR A 20 10.24 8.93 -14.19
C THR A 20 9.29 9.42 -13.11
N ALA A 21 9.18 10.74 -12.96
CA ALA A 21 8.17 11.34 -12.08
C ALA A 21 6.75 10.91 -12.46
N GLU A 22 6.47 10.75 -13.77
CA GLU A 22 5.18 10.22 -14.24
C GLU A 22 4.95 8.79 -13.77
N THR A 23 5.95 7.91 -13.84
CA THR A 23 5.83 6.54 -13.29
C THR A 23 5.46 6.59 -11.81
N LEU A 24 6.03 7.51 -11.03
CA LEU A 24 5.70 7.64 -9.61
C LEU A 24 4.32 8.24 -9.34
N ASP A 25 3.85 9.16 -10.18
CA ASP A 25 2.47 9.67 -10.10
C ASP A 25 1.44 8.54 -10.24
N TYR A 26 1.68 7.58 -11.13
CA TYR A 26 0.81 6.42 -11.29
C TYR A 26 1.11 5.33 -10.26
N HIS A 27 2.36 4.88 -10.13
CA HIS A 27 2.71 3.71 -9.33
C HIS A 27 2.54 3.97 -7.83
N TYR A 28 3.09 5.06 -7.31
CA TYR A 28 2.86 5.46 -5.92
C TYR A 28 1.50 6.15 -5.75
N GLY A 29 1.24 7.19 -6.55
CA GLY A 29 0.07 8.06 -6.37
C GLY A 29 -1.28 7.39 -6.66
N LYS A 30 -1.33 6.38 -7.54
CA LYS A 30 -2.56 5.65 -7.87
C LYS A 30 -2.52 4.19 -7.42
N HIS A 31 -1.55 3.39 -7.85
CA HIS A 31 -1.54 1.96 -7.59
C HIS A 31 -1.32 1.65 -6.10
N HIS A 32 -0.26 2.18 -5.48
CA HIS A 32 -0.01 2.00 -4.05
C HIS A 32 -1.16 2.57 -3.21
N ASN A 33 -1.62 3.79 -3.52
CA ASN A 33 -2.76 4.39 -2.84
C ASN A 33 -4.06 3.56 -2.96
N ALA A 34 -4.31 2.96 -4.12
CA ALA A 34 -5.49 2.10 -4.31
C ALA A 34 -5.42 0.85 -3.44
N TYR A 35 -4.25 0.23 -3.27
CA TYR A 35 -4.10 -0.89 -2.34
C TYR A 35 -4.41 -0.49 -0.89
N VAL A 36 -3.94 0.68 -0.44
CA VAL A 36 -4.25 1.22 0.90
C VAL A 36 -5.76 1.47 1.05
N THR A 37 -6.36 2.12 0.07
CA THR A 37 -7.81 2.44 0.08
C THR A 37 -8.66 1.17 0.12
N ASN A 38 -8.34 0.20 -0.72
CA ASN A 38 -9.04 -1.08 -0.78
C ASN A 38 -8.85 -1.89 0.52
N LEU A 39 -7.63 -1.92 1.06
CA LEU A 39 -7.34 -2.61 2.31
C LEU A 39 -8.20 -2.05 3.44
N ASN A 40 -8.21 -0.72 3.62
CA ASN A 40 -9.04 -0.06 4.62
C ASN A 40 -10.53 -0.39 4.45
N ALA A 41 -11.05 -0.34 3.21
CA ALA A 41 -12.45 -0.69 2.94
C ALA A 41 -12.76 -2.18 3.26
N MET A 42 -11.80 -3.08 3.04
CA MET A 42 -11.95 -4.50 3.36
C MET A 42 -11.92 -4.78 4.86
N THR A 43 -11.22 -3.97 5.65
CA THR A 43 -11.01 -4.17 7.10
C THR A 43 -11.87 -3.29 7.99
N GLU A 44 -12.63 -2.34 7.43
CA GLU A 44 -13.48 -1.42 8.18
C GLU A 44 -14.50 -2.17 9.05
N GLY A 45 -14.47 -1.90 10.36
CA GLY A 45 -15.37 -2.51 11.35
C GLY A 45 -15.11 -4.00 11.62
N LYS A 46 -13.99 -4.56 11.15
CA LYS A 46 -13.64 -5.97 11.35
C LYS A 46 -12.36 -6.13 12.19
N PRO A 47 -12.17 -7.29 12.86
CA PRO A 47 -10.96 -7.54 13.66
C PRO A 47 -9.65 -7.39 12.88
N GLU A 48 -9.67 -7.60 11.57
CA GLU A 48 -8.54 -7.42 10.67
C GLU A 48 -8.03 -5.97 10.64
N GLY A 49 -8.89 -4.98 10.90
CA GLY A 49 -8.51 -3.56 10.94
C GLY A 49 -7.68 -3.17 12.17
N ASP A 50 -7.54 -4.07 13.14
CA ASP A 50 -6.69 -3.86 14.32
C ASP A 50 -5.37 -4.65 14.24
N LYS A 51 -5.16 -5.42 13.17
CA LYS A 51 -3.91 -6.18 12.93
C LYS A 51 -2.87 -5.32 12.21
N SER A 52 -1.60 -5.69 12.35
CA SER A 52 -0.52 -5.13 11.52
C SER A 52 -0.61 -5.63 10.07
N LEU A 53 0.08 -4.95 9.14
CA LEU A 53 0.20 -5.42 7.75
C LEU A 53 0.85 -6.81 7.71
N GLU A 54 1.92 -7.02 8.47
CA GLU A 54 2.64 -8.29 8.54
C GLU A 54 1.76 -9.43 9.05
N ASP A 55 0.89 -9.16 10.04
CA ASP A 55 -0.04 -10.16 10.55
C ASP A 55 -1.10 -10.51 9.50
N LEU A 56 -1.62 -9.51 8.77
CA LEU A 56 -2.54 -9.75 7.65
C LEU A 56 -1.88 -10.54 6.54
N ILE A 57 -0.64 -10.23 6.17
CA ILE A 57 0.12 -10.97 5.14
C ILE A 57 0.29 -12.44 5.53
N LYS A 58 0.48 -12.73 6.82
CA LYS A 58 0.66 -14.11 7.32
C LYS A 58 -0.64 -14.89 7.50
N THR A 59 -1.79 -14.22 7.60
CA THR A 59 -3.06 -14.86 8.03
C THR A 59 -4.22 -14.70 7.06
N ALA A 60 -4.21 -13.70 6.19
CA ALA A 60 -5.26 -13.48 5.21
C ALA A 60 -5.03 -14.31 3.95
N GLU A 61 -6.10 -14.48 3.17
CA GLU A 61 -6.07 -15.08 1.84
C GLU A 61 -6.84 -14.20 0.84
N GLY A 62 -6.74 -14.52 -0.45
CA GLY A 62 -7.51 -13.87 -1.51
C GLY A 62 -7.32 -12.35 -1.57
N GLY A 63 -8.42 -11.61 -1.73
CA GLY A 63 -8.39 -10.16 -1.93
C GLY A 63 -7.76 -9.38 -0.77
N LEU A 64 -7.94 -9.83 0.47
CA LEU A 64 -7.36 -9.17 1.64
C LEU A 64 -5.84 -9.37 1.68
N PHE A 65 -5.36 -10.59 1.44
CA PHE A 65 -3.93 -10.88 1.28
C PHE A 65 -3.33 -10.04 0.15
N ASN A 66 -3.99 -10.01 -1.01
CA ASN A 66 -3.51 -9.29 -2.18
C ASN A 66 -3.28 -7.81 -1.89
N ASN A 67 -4.21 -7.12 -1.20
CA ASN A 67 -4.03 -5.71 -0.90
C ASN A 67 -3.01 -5.49 0.24
N ALA A 68 -3.06 -6.27 1.32
CA ALA A 68 -2.10 -6.14 2.42
C ALA A 68 -0.65 -6.36 1.97
N ALA A 69 -0.41 -7.43 1.21
CA ALA A 69 0.92 -7.73 0.67
C ALA A 69 1.38 -6.65 -0.31
N GLN A 70 0.50 -6.11 -1.15
CA GLN A 70 0.89 -5.07 -2.10
C GLN A 70 1.21 -3.74 -1.40
N VAL A 71 0.51 -3.35 -0.32
CA VAL A 71 0.90 -2.17 0.46
C VAL A 71 2.33 -2.34 1.02
N TRP A 72 2.62 -3.50 1.60
CA TRP A 72 3.95 -3.78 2.16
C TRP A 72 5.03 -3.82 1.06
N ASN A 73 4.80 -4.54 -0.03
CA ASN A 73 5.74 -4.68 -1.15
C ASN A 73 6.11 -3.35 -1.82
N HIS A 74 5.20 -2.37 -1.82
CA HIS A 74 5.46 -1.05 -2.39
C HIS A 74 6.10 -0.07 -1.39
N THR A 75 6.14 -0.45 -0.11
CA THR A 75 6.72 0.35 0.97
C THR A 75 8.16 -0.07 1.31
N PHE A 76 8.45 -1.37 1.24
CA PHE A 76 9.76 -1.97 1.58
C PHE A 76 10.89 -1.52 0.64
#